data_AF-A0A1R1RY11-F1
#
_entry.id   AF-A0A1R1RY11-F1
#
_cell.length_a   1.000
_cell.length_b   1.000
_cell.length_c   1.000
_cell.angle_alpha   90.00
_cell.angle_beta   90.00
_cell.angle_gamma   90.00
#
_symmetry.space_group_name_H-M   'P 1'
#
loop_
_entity.id
_entity.type
_entity.pdbx_description
1 polymer ?
#
loop_
_entity_poly.entity_id
_entity_poly.type
_entity_poly.pdbx_seq_one_letter_code
_entity_poly.pdbx_strand_id
1 'polypeptide(L)'
;MYEKNQERDIYAAIADPARRKLLRLLADVEEVPLKELTVHFEMGRTAVSKHLAILKEADLVISRKVGRETRYRLNAAPLKEIEDWVSFYRKFWSERMLILNQILQEEQKMSLTVSQDFHFKSPIEKVWHALTDTDTLAKWIMANDFKPVVGHKFQFRNEQWNLIIDSEVLEVDEPYQLSYTWVGGGINTTVTWTLKHEDGTTYLHLEHTGFEKEDQAFNGAKYGWVRMGEELKKLLEEM
;
A
#
# COMPACT_ATOMS: atom_id res chain seq x y z
N MET A 1 -1.69 51.02 18.69
CA MET A 1 -2.43 50.56 19.87
C MET A 1 -3.43 49.52 19.40
N TYR A 2 -3.18 48.24 19.68
CA TYR A 2 -4.14 47.16 19.46
C TYR A 2 -4.48 46.58 20.83
N GLU A 3 -5.37 47.26 21.55
CA GLU A 3 -6.07 46.67 22.69
C GLU A 3 -7.50 46.38 22.25
N LYS A 4 -7.75 45.12 21.92
CA LYS A 4 -9.09 44.55 21.86
C LYS A 4 -8.97 43.12 22.36
N ASN A 5 -9.47 42.90 23.58
CA ASN A 5 -9.59 41.64 24.35
C ASN A 5 -8.91 40.40 23.75
N GLN A 6 -7.93 39.84 24.46
CA GLN A 6 -7.48 38.45 24.27
C GLN A 6 -8.63 37.49 24.63
N GLU A 7 -9.62 37.36 23.76
CA GLU A 7 -10.33 36.08 23.57
C GLU A 7 -9.28 35.04 23.17
N ARG A 8 -9.36 33.84 23.73
CA ARG A 8 -8.27 32.86 23.60
C ARG A 8 -8.03 32.52 22.13
N ASP A 9 -6.76 32.44 21.77
CA ASP A 9 -6.29 31.99 20.46
C ASP A 9 -6.96 30.67 20.05
N ILE A 10 -7.62 30.68 18.88
CA ILE A 10 -8.32 29.53 18.31
C ILE A 10 -7.38 28.35 18.07
N TYR A 11 -6.13 28.60 17.66
CA TYR A 11 -5.13 27.55 17.43
C TYR A 11 -4.81 26.83 18.74
N ALA A 12 -4.61 27.58 19.83
CA ALA A 12 -4.42 27.03 21.16
C ALA A 12 -5.68 26.30 21.66
N ALA A 13 -6.88 26.81 21.35
CA ALA A 13 -8.15 26.20 21.71
C ALA A 13 -8.37 24.85 20.98
N ILE A 14 -7.93 24.67 19.74
CA ILE A 14 -8.09 23.39 19.03
C ILE A 14 -6.88 22.45 19.13
N ALA A 15 -5.74 22.89 19.70
CA ALA A 15 -4.56 22.03 19.84
C ALA A 15 -4.83 20.76 20.67
N ASP A 16 -5.73 20.85 21.65
CA ASP A 16 -6.06 19.75 22.55
C ASP A 16 -7.07 18.76 21.92
N PRO A 17 -6.80 17.45 21.99
CA PRO A 17 -7.66 16.43 21.39
C PRO A 17 -9.04 16.34 22.04
N ALA A 18 -9.18 16.60 23.35
CA ALA A 18 -10.48 16.59 24.04
C ALA A 18 -11.36 17.76 23.57
N ARG A 19 -10.76 18.94 23.34
CA ARG A 19 -11.48 20.10 22.77
C ARG A 19 -11.94 19.83 21.33
N ARG A 20 -11.09 19.23 20.49
CA ARG A 20 -11.50 18.79 19.14
C ARG A 20 -12.62 17.75 19.17
N LYS A 21 -12.58 16.81 20.13
CA LYS A 21 -13.64 15.82 20.32
C LYS A 21 -14.96 16.48 20.73
N LEU A 22 -14.94 17.45 21.63
CA LEU A 22 -16.13 18.23 22.01
C LEU A 22 -16.75 18.95 20.80
N LEU A 23 -15.94 19.61 19.97
CA LEU A 23 -16.43 20.28 18.76
C LEU A 23 -17.08 19.30 17.78
N ARG A 24 -16.50 18.09 17.60
CA ARG A 24 -17.10 17.03 16.78
C ARG A 24 -18.44 16.56 17.33
N LEU A 25 -18.54 16.35 18.64
CA LEU A 25 -19.81 15.95 19.28
C LEU A 25 -20.90 17.01 19.12
N LEU A 26 -20.54 18.28 18.95
CA LEU A 26 -21.45 19.40 18.76
C LEU A 26 -21.71 19.72 17.27
N ALA A 27 -21.05 19.05 16.33
CA ALA A 27 -21.10 19.42 14.91
C ALA A 27 -22.45 19.10 14.24
N ASP A 28 -23.06 17.98 14.62
CA ASP A 28 -24.26 17.46 13.97
C ASP A 28 -25.55 17.65 14.81
N VAL A 29 -25.46 18.42 15.89
CA VAL A 29 -26.54 18.60 16.88
C VAL A 29 -26.68 20.06 17.27
N GLU A 30 -27.92 20.49 17.53
CA GLU A 30 -28.21 21.90 17.79
C GLU A 30 -27.70 22.37 19.17
N GLU A 31 -28.01 21.63 20.25
CA GLU A 31 -27.58 21.94 21.61
C GLU A 31 -27.46 20.67 22.48
N VAL A 32 -26.35 20.51 23.22
CA VAL A 32 -26.12 19.35 24.11
C VAL A 32 -25.85 19.83 25.55
N PRO A 33 -26.51 19.26 26.57
CA PRO A 33 -26.22 19.58 27.97
C PRO A 33 -24.86 19.03 28.41
N LEU A 34 -24.19 19.73 29.34
CA LEU A 34 -22.89 19.32 29.89
C LEU A 34 -22.86 17.86 30.37
N LYS A 35 -23.98 17.39 30.95
CA LYS A 35 -24.10 16.02 31.47
C LYS A 35 -23.91 14.99 30.36
N GLU A 36 -24.56 15.19 29.21
CA GLU A 36 -24.47 14.27 28.07
C GLU A 36 -23.07 14.32 27.43
N LEU A 37 -22.49 15.51 27.28
CA LEU A 37 -21.10 15.65 26.79
C LEU A 37 -20.09 14.91 27.67
N THR A 38 -20.29 14.94 29.00
CA THR A 38 -19.36 14.33 29.97
C THR A 38 -19.25 12.80 29.80
N VAL A 39 -20.32 12.13 29.36
CA VAL A 39 -20.34 10.65 29.20
C VAL A 39 -19.32 10.16 28.15
N HIS A 40 -18.91 11.02 27.23
CA HIS A 40 -17.95 10.68 26.18
C HIS A 40 -16.47 10.82 26.60
N PHE A 41 -16.19 11.11 27.87
CA PHE A 41 -14.84 11.31 28.37
C PHE A 41 -14.60 10.54 29.68
N GLU A 42 -13.39 10.02 29.85
CA GLU A 42 -12.93 9.38 31.09
C GLU A 42 -12.67 10.40 32.21
N MET A 43 -12.50 11.68 31.84
CA MET A 43 -12.30 12.77 32.80
C MET A 43 -13.63 13.21 33.42
N GLY A 44 -13.56 13.68 34.67
CA GLY A 44 -14.74 14.17 35.38
C GLY A 44 -15.35 15.44 34.77
N ARG A 45 -16.62 15.70 35.12
CA ARG A 45 -17.43 16.85 34.66
C ARG A 45 -16.73 18.21 34.77
N THR A 46 -15.95 18.42 35.84
CA THR A 46 -15.19 19.66 36.06
C THR A 46 -14.11 19.88 34.99
N ALA A 47 -13.43 18.81 34.55
CA ALA A 47 -12.43 18.89 33.50
C ALA A 47 -13.09 19.21 32.15
N VAL A 48 -14.18 18.53 31.80
CA VAL A 48 -14.98 18.83 30.59
C VAL A 48 -15.49 20.27 30.60
N SER A 49 -15.99 20.74 31.74
CA SER A 49 -16.44 22.13 31.90
C SER A 49 -15.30 23.15 31.68
N LYS A 50 -14.07 22.83 32.10
CA LYS A 50 -12.90 23.67 31.81
C LYS A 50 -12.60 23.70 30.32
N HIS A 51 -12.62 22.56 29.63
CA HIS A 51 -12.44 22.52 28.17
C HIS A 51 -13.49 23.35 27.43
N LEU A 52 -14.76 23.28 27.84
CA LEU A 52 -15.85 24.08 27.27
C LEU A 52 -15.71 25.58 27.57
N ALA A 53 -15.14 25.95 28.73
CA ALA A 53 -14.84 27.35 29.03
C ALA A 53 -13.76 27.89 28.07
N ILE A 54 -12.70 27.12 27.81
CA ILE A 54 -11.64 27.48 26.85
C ILE A 54 -12.22 27.64 25.43
N LEU A 55 -13.05 26.69 25.01
CA LEU A 55 -13.71 26.76 23.70
C LEU A 55 -14.64 27.98 23.60
N LYS A 56 -15.35 28.32 24.69
CA LYS A 56 -16.21 29.50 24.74
C LYS A 56 -15.42 30.80 24.69
N GLU A 57 -14.28 30.86 25.38
CA GLU A 57 -13.36 32.00 25.35
C GLU A 57 -12.71 32.21 23.97
N ALA A 58 -12.68 31.17 23.12
CA ALA A 58 -12.24 31.24 21.73
C ALA A 58 -13.40 31.35 20.73
N ASP A 59 -14.61 31.65 21.22
CA ASP A 59 -15.87 31.74 20.46
C ASP A 59 -16.24 30.47 19.66
N LEU A 60 -15.64 29.32 19.96
CA LEU A 60 -15.89 28.05 19.26
C LEU A 60 -17.18 27.35 19.74
N VAL A 61 -17.69 27.73 20.92
CA VAL A 61 -18.95 27.22 21.45
C VAL A 61 -19.75 28.32 22.14
N ILE A 62 -21.07 28.24 22.02
CA ILE A 62 -22.01 29.13 22.70
C ILE A 62 -22.71 28.34 23.80
N SER A 63 -22.82 28.92 24.99
CA SER A 63 -23.47 28.30 26.14
C SER A 63 -24.77 29.01 26.51
N ARG A 64 -25.84 28.26 26.78
CA ARG A 64 -27.12 28.78 27.29
C ARG A 64 -27.57 28.00 28.52
N LYS A 65 -28.15 28.69 29.51
CA LYS A 65 -28.75 28.05 30.67
C LYS A 65 -30.22 27.72 30.41
N VAL A 66 -30.60 26.45 30.59
CA VAL A 66 -31.97 25.95 30.45
C VAL A 66 -32.34 25.21 31.74
N GLY A 67 -33.13 25.87 32.59
CA GLY A 67 -33.45 25.36 33.93
C GLY A 67 -32.20 25.19 34.80
N ARG A 68 -31.92 23.96 35.22
CA ARG A 68 -30.74 23.58 36.03
C ARG A 68 -29.53 23.15 35.18
N GLU A 69 -29.67 23.08 33.86
CA GLU A 69 -28.62 22.60 32.95
C GLU A 69 -28.03 23.75 32.13
N THR A 70 -26.74 23.60 31.79
CA THR A 70 -26.07 24.43 30.79
C THR A 70 -25.93 23.61 29.51
N ARG A 71 -26.48 24.12 28.42
CA ARG A 71 -26.41 23.55 27.08
C ARG A 71 -25.38 24.30 26.24
N TYR A 72 -24.70 23.56 25.37
CA TYR A 72 -23.65 24.06 24.50
C TYR A 72 -24.00 23.76 23.05
N ARG A 73 -23.69 24.71 22.17
CA ARG A 73 -23.77 24.55 20.71
C ARG A 73 -22.45 24.94 20.06
N LEU A 74 -22.15 24.33 18.92
CA LEU A 74 -21.00 24.71 18.10
C LEU A 74 -21.21 26.12 17.54
N ASN A 75 -20.16 26.94 17.58
CA ASN A 75 -20.02 28.11 16.72
C ASN A 75 -18.83 27.85 15.80
N ALA A 76 -19.12 27.46 14.56
CA ALA A 76 -18.10 27.07 13.59
C ALA A 76 -17.45 28.28 12.89
N ALA A 77 -18.01 29.48 13.01
CA ALA A 77 -17.53 30.66 12.28
C ALA A 77 -16.03 30.95 12.51
N PRO A 78 -15.50 30.85 13.74
CA PRO A 78 -14.07 31.07 13.97
C PRO A 78 -13.17 30.04 13.28
N LEU A 79 -13.65 28.80 13.03
CA LEU A 79 -12.84 27.76 12.36
C LEU A 79 -12.44 28.14 10.93
N LYS A 80 -13.07 29.15 10.34
CA LYS A 80 -12.72 29.69 9.02
C LYS A 80 -11.27 30.17 8.97
N GLU A 81 -10.76 30.73 10.06
CA GLU A 81 -9.36 31.19 10.14
C GLU A 81 -8.37 30.03 9.96
N ILE A 82 -8.66 28.88 10.58
CA ILE A 82 -7.85 27.67 10.44
C ILE A 82 -7.97 27.10 9.03
N GLU A 83 -9.18 27.08 8.47
CA GLU A 83 -9.39 26.63 7.08
C GLU A 83 -8.55 27.46 6.10
N ASP A 84 -8.59 28.78 6.23
CA ASP A 84 -7.86 29.70 5.35
C ASP A 84 -6.35 29.51 5.50
N TRP A 85 -5.84 29.34 6.73
CA TRP A 85 -4.43 29.06 6.97
C TRP A 85 -3.98 27.71 6.39
N VAL A 86 -4.75 26.64 6.59
CA VAL A 86 -4.44 25.30 6.03
C VAL A 86 -4.53 25.31 4.50
N SER A 87 -5.45 26.09 3.92
CA SER A 87 -5.64 26.17 2.47
C SER A 87 -4.38 26.64 1.73
N PHE A 88 -3.63 27.58 2.32
CA PHE A 88 -2.35 28.05 1.78
C PHE A 88 -1.34 26.92 1.64
N TYR A 89 -1.28 26.01 2.63
CA TYR A 89 -0.33 24.90 2.62
C TYR A 89 -0.77 23.75 1.71
N ARG A 90 -2.07 23.60 1.43
CA ARG A 90 -2.62 22.54 0.56
C ARG A 90 -1.93 22.49 -0.81
N LYS A 91 -1.57 23.66 -1.37
CA LYS A 91 -0.82 23.77 -2.64
C LYS A 91 0.48 22.96 -2.62
N PHE A 92 1.25 23.03 -1.53
CA PHE A 92 2.55 22.36 -1.43
C PHE A 92 2.41 20.84 -1.35
N TRP A 93 1.34 20.33 -0.72
CA TRP A 93 1.04 18.90 -0.71
C TRP A 93 0.69 18.38 -2.10
N SER A 94 -0.12 19.13 -2.86
CA SER A 94 -0.50 18.75 -4.22
C SER A 94 0.68 18.75 -5.19
N GLU A 95 1.55 19.75 -5.14
CA GLU A 95 2.74 19.83 -6.01
C GLU A 95 3.75 18.71 -5.69
N ARG A 96 4.02 18.45 -4.41
CA ARG A 96 4.94 17.38 -4.00
C ARG A 96 4.40 15.99 -4.34
N MET A 97 3.10 15.76 -4.20
CA MET A 97 2.46 14.51 -4.61
C MET A 97 2.48 14.31 -6.12
N LEU A 98 2.33 15.39 -6.90
CA LEU A 98 2.42 15.31 -8.36
C LEU A 98 3.84 14.94 -8.82
N ILE A 99 4.89 15.51 -8.20
CA ILE A 99 6.28 15.15 -8.48
C ILE A 99 6.55 13.68 -8.10
N LEU A 100 6.07 13.22 -6.94
CA LEU A 100 6.23 11.83 -6.54
C LEU A 100 5.56 10.88 -7.53
N ASN A 101 4.32 11.17 -7.93
CA ASN A 101 3.63 10.40 -8.96
C ASN A 101 4.40 10.39 -10.28
N GLN A 102 4.99 11.52 -10.68
CA GLN A 102 5.78 11.59 -11.90
C GLN A 102 7.04 10.72 -11.83
N ILE A 103 7.78 10.76 -10.71
CA ILE A 103 8.97 9.91 -10.51
C ILE A 103 8.59 8.43 -10.55
N LEU A 104 7.53 8.02 -9.83
CA LEU A 104 7.06 6.64 -9.80
C LEU A 104 6.58 6.17 -11.19
N GLN A 105 5.91 7.06 -11.94
CA GLN A 105 5.49 6.76 -13.32
C GLN A 105 6.69 6.66 -14.27
N GLU A 106 7.70 7.52 -14.12
CA GLU A 106 8.91 7.44 -14.93
C GLU A 106 9.69 6.16 -14.64
N GLU A 107 9.87 5.76 -13.38
CA GLU A 107 10.49 4.47 -13.01
C GLU A 107 9.71 3.28 -13.59
N GLN A 108 8.38 3.28 -13.47
CA GLN A 108 7.54 2.19 -13.99
C GLN A 108 7.47 2.16 -15.52
N LYS A 109 7.62 3.31 -16.18
CA LYS A 109 7.61 3.44 -17.66
C LYS A 109 8.99 3.17 -18.28
N MET A 110 10.06 3.27 -17.50
CA MET A 110 11.42 2.93 -17.90
C MET A 110 11.74 1.44 -17.78
N SER A 111 10.91 0.65 -17.08
CA SER A 111 11.04 -0.80 -17.03
C SER A 111 10.07 -1.46 -18.01
N LEU A 112 10.59 -2.00 -19.11
CA LEU A 112 9.85 -2.91 -19.96
C LEU A 112 9.59 -4.24 -19.23
N THR A 113 8.44 -4.83 -19.53
CA THR A 113 7.99 -6.10 -18.95
C THR A 113 7.72 -7.10 -20.05
N VAL A 114 8.25 -8.31 -19.89
CA VAL A 114 7.81 -9.48 -20.64
C VAL A 114 6.66 -10.12 -19.85
N SER A 115 5.51 -10.28 -20.49
CA SER A 115 4.31 -10.89 -19.91
C SER A 115 3.92 -12.12 -20.71
N GLN A 116 3.62 -13.23 -20.04
CA GLN A 116 3.19 -14.46 -20.70
C GLN A 116 2.12 -15.20 -19.87
N ASP A 117 1.03 -15.59 -20.54
CA ASP A 117 -0.04 -16.39 -19.96
C ASP A 117 0.04 -17.84 -20.41
N PHE A 118 -0.20 -18.75 -19.47
CA PHE A 118 -0.26 -20.19 -19.69
C PHE A 118 -1.52 -20.77 -19.03
N HIS A 119 -2.02 -21.86 -19.62
CA HIS A 119 -3.25 -22.51 -19.21
C HIS A 119 -3.03 -24.02 -19.19
N PHE A 120 -3.21 -24.63 -18.02
CA PHE A 120 -2.97 -26.05 -17.82
C PHE A 120 -4.22 -26.73 -17.26
N LYS A 121 -4.69 -27.80 -17.92
CA LYS A 121 -5.70 -28.71 -17.36
C LYS A 121 -5.04 -29.60 -16.32
N SER A 122 -4.67 -29.02 -15.19
CA SER A 122 -3.94 -29.67 -14.10
C SER A 122 -4.26 -28.98 -12.78
N PRO A 123 -4.26 -29.71 -11.64
CA PRO A 123 -4.41 -29.11 -10.32
C PRO A 123 -3.34 -28.06 -10.04
N ILE A 124 -3.69 -27.02 -9.28
CA ILE A 124 -2.76 -25.91 -8.97
C ILE A 124 -1.55 -26.39 -8.18
N GLU A 125 -1.71 -27.39 -7.31
CA GLU A 125 -0.64 -27.96 -6.51
C GLU A 125 0.42 -28.64 -7.39
N LYS A 126 -0.01 -29.24 -8.50
CA LYS A 126 0.88 -29.88 -9.47
C LYS A 126 1.70 -28.84 -10.24
N VAL A 127 1.05 -27.75 -10.66
CA VAL A 127 1.73 -26.63 -11.32
C VAL A 127 2.68 -25.94 -10.34
N TRP A 128 2.25 -25.70 -9.11
CA TRP A 128 3.06 -25.12 -8.04
C TRP A 128 4.30 -25.96 -7.75
N HIS A 129 4.15 -27.29 -7.63
CA HIS A 129 5.26 -28.20 -7.45
C HIS A 129 6.27 -28.09 -8.61
N ALA A 130 5.79 -28.03 -9.86
CA ALA A 130 6.66 -27.86 -11.03
C ALA A 130 7.44 -26.52 -11.06
N LEU A 131 6.97 -25.50 -10.33
CA LEU A 131 7.63 -24.20 -10.18
C LEU A 131 8.59 -24.14 -8.98
N THR A 132 8.41 -25.00 -7.98
CA THR A 132 9.05 -24.84 -6.66
C THR A 132 9.92 -26.00 -6.22
N ASP A 133 9.80 -27.16 -6.86
CA ASP A 133 10.67 -28.30 -6.62
C ASP A 133 11.90 -28.25 -7.52
N THR A 134 13.08 -28.44 -6.93
CA THR A 134 14.38 -28.32 -7.60
C THR A 134 14.47 -29.25 -8.82
N ASP A 135 14.00 -30.49 -8.68
CA ASP A 135 14.14 -31.53 -9.70
C ASP A 135 13.17 -31.30 -10.87
N THR A 136 11.93 -30.90 -10.57
CA THR A 136 10.95 -30.56 -11.62
C THR A 136 11.34 -29.27 -12.34
N LEU A 137 11.75 -28.22 -11.62
CA LEU A 137 12.20 -26.95 -12.18
C LEU A 137 13.41 -27.13 -13.11
N ALA A 138 14.31 -28.06 -12.78
CA ALA A 138 15.47 -28.39 -13.59
C ALA A 138 15.13 -29.02 -14.95
N LYS A 139 13.94 -29.61 -15.11
CA LYS A 139 13.54 -30.26 -16.36
C LYS A 139 13.12 -29.27 -17.45
N TRP A 140 12.64 -28.08 -17.09
CA TRP A 140 12.05 -27.15 -18.05
C TRP A 140 12.65 -25.74 -18.02
N ILE A 141 13.30 -25.32 -16.93
CA ILE A 141 14.14 -24.11 -16.90
C ILE A 141 15.61 -24.49 -17.09
N MET A 142 16.31 -24.81 -15.99
CA MET A 142 17.75 -25.07 -15.92
C MET A 142 18.10 -25.77 -14.60
N ALA A 143 19.26 -26.43 -14.54
CA ALA A 143 19.78 -27.00 -13.30
C ALA A 143 19.91 -25.92 -12.22
N ASN A 144 19.44 -26.23 -11.00
CA ASN A 144 19.33 -25.26 -9.93
C ASN A 144 19.46 -25.91 -8.54
N ASP A 145 19.50 -25.08 -7.50
CA ASP A 145 19.45 -25.44 -6.08
C ASP A 145 18.35 -24.63 -5.35
N PHE A 146 17.25 -24.41 -6.06
CA PHE A 146 16.12 -23.61 -5.61
C PHE A 146 15.49 -24.18 -4.34
N LYS A 147 15.04 -23.28 -3.47
CA LYS A 147 14.17 -23.58 -2.33
C LYS A 147 13.14 -22.46 -2.19
N PRO A 148 11.85 -22.76 -2.00
CA PRO A 148 10.79 -21.74 -1.87
C PRO A 148 10.83 -21.09 -0.48
N VAL A 149 11.92 -20.38 -0.17
CA VAL A 149 12.13 -19.69 1.10
C VAL A 149 12.59 -18.27 0.80
N VAL A 150 11.82 -17.27 1.22
CA VAL A 150 12.16 -15.85 1.03
C VAL A 150 13.57 -15.55 1.56
N GLY A 151 14.38 -14.87 0.75
CA GLY A 151 15.79 -14.56 1.00
C GLY A 151 16.77 -15.69 0.66
N HIS A 152 16.29 -16.87 0.26
CA HIS A 152 17.19 -17.95 -0.20
C HIS A 152 17.85 -17.55 -1.52
N LYS A 153 19.17 -17.65 -1.56
CA LYS A 153 19.99 -17.40 -2.74
C LYS A 153 20.29 -18.71 -3.44
N PHE A 154 20.05 -18.74 -4.74
CA PHE A 154 20.19 -19.92 -5.58
C PHE A 154 20.69 -19.52 -6.97
N GLN A 155 21.05 -20.50 -7.78
CA GLN A 155 21.51 -20.25 -9.16
C GLN A 155 20.77 -21.11 -10.17
N PHE A 156 20.44 -20.53 -11.33
CA PHE A 156 20.19 -21.31 -12.54
C PHE A 156 21.50 -21.48 -13.32
N ARG A 157 21.79 -22.71 -13.74
CA ARG A 157 23.05 -23.07 -14.39
C ARG A 157 22.78 -23.81 -15.70
N ASN A 158 23.46 -23.40 -16.76
CA ASN A 158 23.47 -24.12 -18.02
C ASN A 158 24.91 -24.29 -18.53
N GLU A 159 25.43 -25.51 -18.36
CA GLU A 159 26.80 -25.86 -18.73
C GLU A 159 27.08 -25.74 -20.23
N GLN A 160 26.10 -26.07 -21.07
CA GLN A 160 26.26 -26.03 -22.53
C GLN A 160 26.52 -24.61 -23.05
N TRP A 161 26.00 -23.61 -22.34
CA TRP A 161 26.12 -22.19 -22.71
C TRP A 161 27.05 -21.43 -21.76
N ASN A 162 27.68 -22.13 -20.80
CA ASN A 162 28.46 -21.55 -19.71
C ASN A 162 27.72 -20.37 -19.03
N LEU A 163 26.41 -20.55 -18.81
CA LEU A 163 25.52 -19.52 -18.27
C LEU A 163 25.25 -19.79 -16.79
N ILE A 164 25.40 -18.74 -15.98
CA ILE A 164 25.00 -18.71 -14.57
C ILE A 164 24.10 -17.50 -14.39
N ILE A 165 22.93 -17.72 -13.79
CA ILE A 165 22.00 -16.68 -13.35
C ILE A 165 21.96 -16.75 -11.82
N ASP A 166 22.35 -15.65 -11.17
CA ASP A 166 22.22 -15.51 -9.73
C ASP A 166 20.79 -15.05 -9.40
N SER A 167 20.18 -15.69 -8.40
CA SER A 167 18.80 -15.45 -8.03
C SER A 167 18.62 -15.44 -6.51
N GLU A 168 17.68 -14.63 -6.05
CA GLU A 168 17.22 -14.56 -4.66
C GLU A 168 15.70 -14.61 -4.64
N VAL A 169 15.14 -15.47 -3.80
CA VAL A 169 13.68 -15.58 -3.64
C VAL A 169 13.16 -14.34 -2.91
N LEU A 170 12.20 -13.65 -3.51
CA LEU A 170 11.64 -12.41 -2.97
C LEU A 170 10.30 -12.64 -2.28
N GLU A 171 9.46 -13.50 -2.86
CA GLU A 171 8.11 -13.77 -2.35
C GLU A 171 7.72 -15.21 -2.59
N VAL A 172 7.03 -15.80 -1.61
CA VAL A 172 6.43 -17.14 -1.69
C VAL A 172 5.10 -17.08 -0.96
N ASP A 173 4.00 -17.14 -1.70
CA ASP A 173 2.65 -17.33 -1.20
C ASP A 173 2.10 -18.60 -1.83
N GLU A 174 2.24 -19.73 -1.15
CA GLU A 174 1.86 -21.04 -1.69
C GLU A 174 0.34 -21.25 -1.71
N PRO A 175 -0.27 -21.69 -2.83
CA PRO A 175 0.30 -21.97 -4.16
C PRO A 175 0.05 -20.85 -5.19
N TYR A 176 -0.16 -19.61 -4.76
CA TYR A 176 -0.70 -18.51 -5.56
C TYR A 176 0.35 -17.59 -6.19
N GLN A 177 1.51 -17.39 -5.55
CA GLN A 177 2.50 -16.43 -6.04
C GLN A 177 3.93 -16.80 -5.66
N LEU A 178 4.84 -16.64 -6.62
CA LEU A 178 6.28 -16.83 -6.43
C LEU A 178 7.03 -15.73 -7.18
N SER A 179 7.99 -15.07 -6.53
CA SER A 179 8.90 -14.14 -7.22
C SER A 179 10.35 -14.31 -6.79
N TYR A 180 11.25 -14.06 -7.73
CA TYR A 180 12.70 -14.13 -7.51
C TYR A 180 13.45 -13.22 -8.49
N THR A 181 14.66 -12.80 -8.09
CA THR A 181 15.55 -12.05 -9.00
C THR A 181 16.13 -12.95 -10.09
N TRP A 182 16.46 -12.35 -11.23
CA TRP A 182 17.11 -12.99 -12.37
C TRP A 182 18.31 -12.14 -12.78
N VAL A 183 19.48 -12.43 -12.20
CA VAL A 183 20.69 -11.62 -12.41
C VAL A 183 21.66 -12.36 -13.34
N GLY A 184 21.86 -11.82 -14.53
CA GLY A 184 22.74 -12.42 -15.53
C GLY A 184 23.13 -11.42 -16.61
N GLY A 185 24.34 -11.56 -17.18
CA GLY A 185 24.81 -10.70 -18.27
C GLY A 185 24.90 -9.20 -17.92
N GLY A 186 25.04 -8.86 -16.62
CA GLY A 186 25.13 -7.48 -16.13
C GLY A 186 23.76 -6.80 -15.92
N ILE A 187 22.66 -7.54 -16.06
CA ILE A 187 21.30 -7.03 -15.87
C ILE A 187 20.70 -7.68 -14.62
N ASN A 188 19.93 -6.89 -13.86
CA ASN A 188 19.19 -7.36 -12.69
C ASN A 188 17.70 -7.16 -12.95
N THR A 189 16.99 -8.26 -13.20
CA THR A 189 15.56 -8.28 -13.47
C THR A 189 14.83 -9.12 -12.43
N THR A 190 13.50 -9.10 -12.43
CA THR A 190 12.68 -9.86 -11.50
C THR A 190 11.65 -10.68 -12.25
N VAL A 191 11.51 -11.96 -11.88
CA VAL A 191 10.51 -12.88 -12.41
C VAL A 191 9.44 -13.11 -11.35
N THR A 192 8.18 -12.94 -11.75
CA THR A 192 7.00 -13.13 -10.90
C THR A 192 6.05 -14.10 -11.59
N TRP A 193 5.62 -15.12 -10.85
CA TRP A 193 4.60 -16.08 -11.23
C TRP A 193 3.36 -15.86 -10.38
N THR A 194 2.19 -15.83 -11.02
CA THR A 194 0.88 -15.76 -10.33
C THR A 194 0.00 -16.90 -10.83
N LEU A 195 -0.61 -17.63 -9.90
CA LEU A 195 -1.43 -18.79 -10.17
C LEU A 195 -2.88 -18.55 -9.73
N LYS A 196 -3.82 -19.00 -10.55
CA LYS A 196 -5.24 -19.10 -10.20
C LYS A 196 -5.80 -20.42 -10.69
N HIS A 197 -6.77 -20.98 -9.97
CA HIS A 197 -7.42 -22.22 -10.36
C HIS A 197 -8.92 -22.01 -10.49
N GLU A 198 -9.46 -22.24 -11.68
CA GLU A 198 -10.87 -22.09 -12.00
C GLU A 198 -11.29 -23.21 -12.97
N ASP A 199 -12.46 -23.81 -12.74
CA ASP A 199 -13.05 -24.82 -13.62
C ASP A 199 -12.11 -25.98 -14.01
N GLY A 200 -11.27 -26.44 -13.06
CA GLY A 200 -10.33 -27.54 -13.28
C GLY A 200 -9.11 -27.16 -14.14
N THR A 201 -8.94 -25.87 -14.44
CA THR A 201 -7.80 -25.31 -15.18
C THR A 201 -7.00 -24.39 -14.26
N THR A 202 -5.68 -24.57 -14.27
CA THR A 202 -4.74 -23.65 -13.62
C THR A 202 -4.26 -22.63 -14.64
N TYR A 203 -4.48 -21.36 -14.32
CA TYR A 203 -4.01 -20.19 -15.04
C TYR A 203 -2.69 -19.76 -14.39
N LEU A 204 -1.62 -19.75 -15.17
CA LEU A 204 -0.30 -19.31 -14.73
C LEU A 204 0.08 -18.07 -15.52
N HIS A 205 0.30 -16.98 -14.83
CA HIS A 205 0.76 -15.72 -15.39
C HIS A 205 2.22 -15.47 -15.00
N LEU A 206 3.06 -15.13 -15.97
CA LEU A 206 4.44 -14.72 -15.78
C LEU A 206 4.59 -13.24 -16.12
N GLU A 207 5.22 -12.49 -15.21
CA GLU A 207 5.85 -11.20 -15.51
C GLU A 207 7.36 -11.28 -15.28
N HIS A 208 8.14 -10.80 -16.24
CA HIS A 208 9.58 -10.57 -16.09
C HIS A 208 9.86 -9.08 -16.31
N THR A 209 10.17 -8.38 -15.22
CA THR A 209 10.29 -6.92 -15.15
C THR A 209 11.75 -6.49 -14.93
N GLY A 210 12.04 -5.20 -15.17
CA GLY A 210 13.37 -4.61 -14.93
C GLY A 210 14.24 -4.45 -16.17
N PHE A 211 13.66 -4.53 -17.37
CA PHE A 211 14.41 -4.30 -18.62
C PHE A 211 14.38 -2.82 -19.00
N GLU A 212 15.53 -2.20 -19.26
CA GLU A 212 15.59 -0.77 -19.64
C GLU A 212 15.18 -0.50 -21.09
N LYS A 213 15.37 -1.48 -21.99
CA LYS A 213 15.18 -1.34 -23.44
C LYS A 213 14.94 -2.69 -24.12
N GLU A 214 14.35 -2.67 -25.31
CA GLU A 214 14.14 -3.88 -26.13
C GLU A 214 15.44 -4.34 -26.80
N ASP A 215 16.37 -4.88 -26.02
CA ASP A 215 17.63 -5.42 -26.51
C ASP A 215 17.64 -6.96 -26.55
N GLN A 216 18.83 -7.55 -26.71
CA GLN A 216 18.99 -9.00 -26.76
C GLN A 216 18.51 -9.70 -25.49
N ALA A 217 18.65 -9.08 -24.31
CA ALA A 217 18.23 -9.69 -23.06
C ALA A 217 16.69 -9.68 -22.95
N PHE A 218 16.05 -8.56 -23.26
CA PHE A 218 14.58 -8.47 -23.31
C PHE A 218 13.98 -9.47 -24.31
N ASN A 219 14.49 -9.48 -25.55
CA ASN A 219 14.01 -10.40 -26.57
C ASN A 219 14.32 -11.87 -26.22
N GLY A 220 15.49 -12.13 -25.65
CA GLY A 220 15.88 -13.46 -25.17
C GLY A 220 14.92 -13.98 -24.10
N ALA A 221 14.56 -13.14 -23.12
CA ALA A 221 13.55 -13.48 -22.12
C ALA A 221 12.17 -13.70 -22.76
N LYS A 222 11.75 -12.80 -23.66
CA LYS A 222 10.46 -12.89 -24.37
C LYS A 222 10.26 -14.21 -25.10
N TYR A 223 11.25 -14.64 -25.90
CA TYR A 223 11.14 -15.91 -26.63
C TYR A 223 11.49 -17.12 -25.77
N GLY A 224 12.42 -16.96 -24.81
CA GLY A 224 12.84 -18.01 -23.89
C GLY A 224 11.68 -18.51 -23.04
N TRP A 225 10.88 -17.61 -22.46
CA TRP A 225 9.74 -17.99 -21.62
C TRP A 225 8.63 -18.70 -22.38
N VAL A 226 8.37 -18.32 -23.63
CA VAL A 226 7.41 -19.04 -24.49
C VAL A 226 7.86 -20.50 -24.66
N ARG A 227 9.13 -20.72 -25.02
CA ARG A 227 9.68 -22.07 -25.19
C ARG A 227 9.69 -22.86 -23.88
N MET A 228 10.13 -22.25 -22.78
CA MET A 228 10.15 -22.91 -21.47
C MET A 228 8.74 -23.30 -21.02
N GLY A 229 7.73 -22.47 -21.29
CA GLY A 229 6.34 -22.80 -21.01
C GLY A 229 5.80 -24.00 -21.80
N GLU A 230 6.29 -24.22 -23.03
CA GLU A 230 5.98 -25.44 -23.79
C GLU A 230 6.59 -26.69 -23.14
N GLU A 231 7.81 -26.61 -22.61
CA GLU A 231 8.45 -27.71 -21.88
C GLU A 231 7.76 -27.98 -20.53
N LEU A 232 7.35 -26.92 -19.82
CA LEU A 232 6.52 -27.05 -18.61
C LEU A 232 5.20 -27.78 -18.91
N LYS A 233 4.55 -27.44 -20.03
CA LYS A 233 3.33 -28.12 -20.46
C LYS A 233 3.55 -29.63 -20.63
N LYS A 234 4.62 -30.03 -21.35
CA LYS A 234 4.96 -31.45 -21.55
C LYS A 234 5.24 -32.15 -20.23
N LEU A 235 6.02 -31.52 -19.36
CA LEU A 235 6.32 -32.05 -18.03
C LEU A 235 5.04 -32.32 -17.22
N LEU A 236 4.10 -31.37 -17.23
CA LEU A 236 2.82 -31.52 -16.52
C LEU A 236 1.93 -32.63 -17.12
N GLU A 237 2.05 -32.93 -18.40
CA GLU A 237 1.33 -34.05 -19.03
C GLU A 237 1.94 -35.42 -18.64
N GLU A 238 3.22 -35.47 -18.28
CA GLU A 238 3.94 -36.69 -17.90
C GLU A 238 3.88 -37.03 -16.39
N MET A 239 3.73 -36.01 -15.55
CA MET A 239 3.60 -36.15 -14.08
C MET A 239 2.25 -36.75 -13.65
#